data_AF-A0A5S3WF90-F1
#
_entry.id   AF-A0A5S3WF90-F1
#
_cell.length_a   1.000
_cell.length_b   1.000
_cell.length_c   1.000
_cell.angle_alpha   90.00
_cell.angle_beta   90.00
_cell.angle_gamma   90.00
#
_symmetry.space_group_name_H-M   'P 1'
#
loop_
_entity.id
_entity.type
_entity.pdbx_description
1 polymer ?
#
loop_
_entity_poly.entity_id
_entity_poly.type
_entity_poly.pdbx_seq_one_letter_code
_entity_poly.pdbx_strand_id
1 'polypeptide(L)'
;DHFKVGRIRTQLSADEIAHLQSIPALHDANFDRIYKQLADNFGAGVIPHPNNEQVNVKQLGNAVLKATMDEQGLKVSLLFKYKNKNYLAGTAPVSLINSAFENTVTNELVNLGFEFCKGGLQSEFVFNKQSPIHLHWLVYEVFPGFKKRGWQVTQTKV
;
A
#
# COMPACT_ATOMS: atom_id res chain seq x y z
N ASP A 1 8.97 6.53 26.51
CA ASP A 1 9.53 5.19 26.26
C ASP A 1 8.53 4.09 26.54
N HIS A 2 8.53 3.05 25.69
CA HIS A 2 7.83 1.76 25.85
C HIS A 2 6.56 1.53 25.02
N PHE A 3 6.68 1.66 23.70
CA PHE A 3 6.03 0.70 22.79
C PHE A 3 7.10 -0.27 22.29
N LYS A 4 7.34 -1.36 23.03
CA LYS A 4 8.14 -2.46 22.50
C LYS A 4 7.27 -3.22 21.52
N VAL A 5 7.64 -3.18 20.24
CA VAL A 5 7.07 -4.02 19.17
C VAL A 5 7.11 -5.47 19.64
N GLY A 6 5.95 -6.02 19.98
CA GLY A 6 5.82 -7.43 20.30
C GLY A 6 6.04 -8.22 19.03
N ARG A 7 7.19 -8.88 18.89
CA ARG A 7 7.37 -9.96 17.91
C ARG A 7 6.24 -10.97 18.15
N ILE A 8 5.40 -11.22 17.14
CA ILE A 8 4.53 -12.39 17.12
C ILE A 8 5.46 -13.60 17.05
N ARG A 9 5.81 -14.16 18.21
CA ARG A 9 6.53 -15.43 18.31
C ARG A 9 5.49 -16.55 18.37
N THR A 10 4.74 -16.76 17.30
CA THR A 10 4.12 -18.06 17.10
C THR A 10 5.25 -19.04 16.84
N GLN A 11 5.39 -20.06 17.70
CA GLN A 11 6.32 -21.14 17.44
C GLN A 11 5.89 -21.82 16.13
N LEU A 12 6.82 -21.98 15.21
CA LEU A 12 6.58 -22.73 13.98
C LEU A 12 6.26 -24.17 14.36
N SER A 13 5.22 -24.72 13.75
CA SER A 13 4.86 -26.13 13.86
C SER A 13 5.98 -27.01 13.26
N ALA A 14 5.99 -28.29 13.64
CA ALA A 14 6.96 -29.26 13.12
C ALA A 14 6.91 -29.35 11.58
N ASP A 15 5.72 -29.24 11.00
CA ASP A 15 5.52 -29.28 9.54
C ASP A 15 6.06 -28.02 8.85
N GLU A 16 5.88 -26.84 9.46
CA GLU A 16 6.48 -25.59 8.95
C GLU A 16 8.01 -25.62 9.01
N ILE A 17 8.58 -26.21 10.07
CA ILE A 17 10.04 -26.39 10.21
C ILE A 17 10.57 -27.36 9.14
N ALA A 18 9.91 -28.50 8.97
CA ALA A 18 10.27 -29.47 7.94
C ALA A 18 10.17 -28.86 6.53
N HIS A 19 9.15 -28.03 6.29
CA HIS A 19 9.02 -27.31 5.03
C HIS A 19 10.15 -26.32 4.82
N LEU A 20 10.51 -25.50 5.81
CA LEU A 20 11.64 -24.57 5.72
C LEU A 20 12.97 -25.28 5.41
N GLN A 21 13.18 -26.48 5.96
CA GLN A 21 14.36 -27.30 5.68
C GLN A 21 14.37 -27.87 4.25
N SER A 22 13.20 -28.02 3.62
CA SER A 22 13.06 -28.48 2.23
C SER A 22 13.20 -27.36 1.20
N ILE A 23 13.23 -26.09 1.62
CA ILE A 23 13.39 -24.96 0.70
C ILE A 23 14.80 -24.99 0.09
N PRO A 24 14.93 -25.05 -1.23
CA PRO A 24 16.23 -25.10 -1.89
C PRO A 24 17.01 -23.79 -1.66
N ALA A 25 18.33 -23.89 -1.61
CA ALA A 25 19.20 -22.74 -1.49
C ALA A 25 18.96 -21.76 -2.65
N LEU A 26 18.53 -20.55 -2.31
CA LEU A 26 18.37 -19.46 -3.27
C LEU A 26 19.76 -19.02 -3.73
N HIS A 27 20.02 -19.17 -5.03
CA HIS A 27 21.18 -18.59 -5.69
C HIS A 27 20.90 -17.11 -5.99
N ASP A 28 21.92 -16.26 -5.97
CA ASP A 28 21.81 -14.80 -6.15
C ASP A 28 20.96 -14.40 -7.38
N ALA A 29 21.08 -15.14 -8.48
CA ALA A 29 20.29 -14.92 -9.70
C ALA A 29 18.76 -15.13 -9.54
N ASN A 30 18.33 -15.93 -8.55
CA ASN A 30 16.92 -16.17 -8.26
C ASN A 30 16.31 -15.10 -7.36
N PHE A 31 17.13 -14.33 -6.62
CA PHE A 31 16.64 -13.30 -5.71
C PHE A 31 15.94 -12.18 -6.46
N ASP A 32 16.53 -11.67 -7.55
CA ASP A 32 15.92 -10.61 -8.36
C ASP A 32 14.55 -11.02 -8.90
N ARG A 33 14.40 -12.29 -9.31
CA ARG A 33 13.12 -12.84 -9.79
C ARG A 33 12.06 -12.88 -8.68
N ILE A 34 12.45 -13.32 -7.49
CA ILE A 34 11.55 -13.38 -6.33
C ILE A 34 11.13 -11.97 -5.92
N TYR A 35 12.07 -11.03 -5.84
CA TYR A 35 11.76 -9.64 -5.52
C TYR A 35 10.90 -8.97 -6.58
N LYS A 36 11.09 -9.28 -7.85
CA LYS A 36 10.20 -8.83 -8.91
C LYS A 36 8.77 -9.35 -8.70
N GLN A 37 8.62 -10.65 -8.44
CA GLN A 37 7.30 -11.24 -8.13
C GLN A 37 6.67 -10.62 -6.87
N LEU A 38 7.45 -10.36 -5.84
CA LEU A 38 6.98 -9.68 -4.63
C LEU A 38 6.54 -8.24 -4.93
N ALA A 39 7.32 -7.49 -5.72
CA ALA A 39 6.96 -6.13 -6.13
C ALA A 39 5.71 -6.10 -7.02
N ASP A 40 5.52 -7.09 -7.88
CA ASP A 40 4.34 -7.22 -8.74
C ASP A 40 3.09 -7.55 -7.91
N ASN A 41 3.21 -8.41 -6.89
CA ASN A 41 2.09 -8.84 -6.05
C ASN A 41 1.72 -7.84 -4.94
N PHE A 42 2.71 -7.18 -4.33
CA PHE A 42 2.51 -6.30 -3.17
C PHE A 42 2.70 -4.82 -3.48
N GLY A 43 3.16 -4.48 -4.68
CA GLY A 43 3.53 -3.12 -5.06
C GLY A 43 5.00 -2.80 -4.77
N ALA A 44 5.60 -1.99 -5.64
CA ALA A 44 7.00 -1.61 -5.55
C ALA A 44 7.28 -0.80 -4.26
N GLY A 45 8.23 -1.26 -3.45
CA GLY A 45 8.71 -0.57 -2.25
C GLY A 45 8.08 -1.01 -0.92
N VAL A 46 7.16 -1.98 -0.95
CA VAL A 46 6.63 -2.62 0.27
C VAL A 46 7.66 -3.57 0.88
N ILE A 47 8.36 -4.33 0.04
CA ILE A 47 9.46 -5.21 0.45
C ILE A 47 10.76 -4.68 -0.20
N PRO A 48 11.70 -4.11 0.58
CA PRO A 48 12.91 -3.52 0.03
C PRO A 48 13.91 -4.61 -0.39
N HIS A 49 14.47 -4.48 -1.59
CA HIS A 49 15.57 -5.34 -2.04
C HIS A 49 16.85 -5.02 -1.24
N PRO A 50 17.61 -6.02 -0.75
CA PRO A 50 18.76 -5.82 0.13
C PRO A 50 19.89 -4.97 -0.48
N ASN A 51 20.05 -5.01 -1.81
CA ASN A 51 21.07 -4.25 -2.53
C ASN A 51 20.57 -2.95 -3.15
N ASN A 52 19.26 -2.68 -3.10
CA ASN A 52 18.77 -1.40 -3.57
C ASN A 52 18.90 -0.40 -2.42
N GLU A 53 20.00 0.34 -2.42
CA GLU A 53 19.98 1.72 -1.95
C GLU A 53 18.67 2.33 -2.47
N GLN A 54 17.83 2.77 -1.52
CA GLN A 54 16.49 3.32 -1.72
C GLN A 54 16.24 3.64 -3.19
N VAL A 55 15.60 2.71 -3.93
CA VAL A 55 15.17 3.00 -5.31
C VAL A 55 14.49 4.34 -5.21
N ASN A 56 15.03 5.34 -5.91
CA ASN A 56 14.52 6.69 -5.90
C ASN A 56 13.18 6.60 -6.65
N VAL A 57 12.15 6.09 -5.96
CA VAL A 57 10.83 5.88 -6.49
C VAL A 57 10.44 7.28 -6.93
N LYS A 58 10.35 7.51 -8.25
CA LYS A 58 9.92 8.78 -8.83
C LYS A 58 8.76 9.24 -7.98
N GLN A 59 8.94 10.36 -7.28
CA GLN A 59 7.95 10.84 -6.32
C GLN A 59 6.60 10.91 -7.05
N LEU A 60 5.71 10.01 -6.69
CA LEU A 60 4.31 9.98 -7.13
C LEU A 60 3.59 11.04 -6.30
N GLY A 61 4.08 12.28 -6.36
CA GLY A 61 3.80 13.35 -5.40
C GLY A 61 2.39 13.95 -5.50
N ASN A 62 1.60 13.47 -6.45
CA ASN A 62 0.32 14.04 -6.79
C ASN A 62 -0.86 13.26 -6.21
N ALA A 63 -0.65 12.08 -5.64
CA ALA A 63 -1.73 11.33 -5.00
C ALA A 63 -2.00 11.90 -3.59
N VAL A 64 -3.27 12.13 -3.29
CA VAL A 64 -3.76 12.64 -2.01
C VAL A 64 -4.77 11.63 -1.46
N LEU A 65 -4.38 10.99 -0.37
CA LEU A 65 -5.16 9.97 0.33
C LEU A 65 -5.75 10.57 1.60
N LYS A 66 -7.08 10.60 1.71
CA LYS A 66 -7.77 10.98 2.95
C LYS A 66 -8.39 9.75 3.57
N ALA A 67 -7.87 9.34 4.72
CA ALA A 67 -8.33 8.17 5.44
C ALA A 67 -9.14 8.60 6.67
N THR A 68 -10.38 8.12 6.75
CA THR A 68 -11.33 8.39 7.82
C THR A 68 -11.75 7.07 8.46
N MET A 69 -11.55 6.94 9.77
CA MET A 69 -12.02 5.78 10.53
C MET A 69 -13.40 6.07 11.10
N ASP A 70 -14.38 5.21 10.83
CA ASP A 70 -15.71 5.22 11.45
C ASP A 70 -16.09 3.83 12.02
N GLU A 71 -17.30 3.69 12.56
CA GLU A 71 -17.81 2.44 13.14
C GLU A 71 -17.95 1.29 12.13
N GLN A 72 -18.09 1.61 10.85
CA GLN A 72 -18.24 0.64 9.75
C GLN A 72 -16.88 0.24 9.20
N GLY A 73 -15.85 1.05 9.44
CA GLY A 73 -14.47 0.74 9.15
C GLY A 73 -13.65 1.91 8.66
N LEU A 74 -12.53 1.60 8.02
CA LEU A 74 -11.71 2.60 7.36
C LEU A 74 -12.25 2.91 5.96
N LYS A 75 -12.66 4.17 5.77
CA LYS A 75 -12.97 4.76 4.47
C LYS A 75 -11.81 5.60 4.00
N VAL A 76 -11.49 5.50 2.71
CA VAL A 76 -10.38 6.20 2.10
C VAL A 76 -10.85 6.90 0.84
N SER A 77 -10.74 8.22 0.78
CA SER A 77 -10.99 8.98 -0.44
C SER A 77 -9.68 9.22 -1.16
N LEU A 78 -9.64 8.89 -2.45
CA LEU A 78 -8.49 9.14 -3.32
C LEU A 78 -8.72 10.39 -4.16
N LEU A 79 -7.76 11.30 -4.12
CA LEU A 79 -7.73 12.53 -4.91
C LEU A 79 -6.39 12.64 -5.63
N PHE A 80 -6.41 13.35 -6.76
CA PHE A 80 -5.24 13.64 -7.57
C PHE A 80 -5.00 15.15 -7.63
N LYS A 81 -3.83 15.57 -7.17
CA LYS A 81 -3.39 16.95 -7.20
C LYS A 81 -2.82 17.28 -8.58
N TYR A 82 -3.54 18.11 -9.32
CA TYR A 82 -3.05 18.71 -10.56
C TYR A 82 -2.98 20.22 -10.38
N LYS A 83 -1.78 20.79 -10.59
CA LYS A 83 -1.50 22.20 -10.27
C LYS A 83 -1.87 22.50 -8.80
N ASN A 84 -2.80 23.43 -8.58
CA ASN A 84 -3.21 23.90 -7.26
C ASN A 84 -4.59 23.36 -6.84
N LYS A 85 -5.13 22.34 -7.51
CA LYS A 85 -6.43 21.75 -7.19
C LYS A 85 -6.37 20.24 -7.09
N ASN A 86 -7.24 19.68 -6.25
CA ASN A 86 -7.44 18.25 -6.10
C ASN A 86 -8.68 17.83 -6.88
N TYR A 87 -8.55 16.74 -7.63
CA TYR A 87 -9.60 16.18 -8.47
C TYR A 87 -9.88 14.74 -8.07
N LEU A 88 -11.12 14.28 -8.29
CA LEU A 88 -11.42 12.85 -8.26
C LEU A 88 -10.80 12.18 -9.49
N ALA A 89 -10.58 10.86 -9.42
CA ALA A 89 -10.13 10.06 -10.55
C ALA A 89 -10.98 10.37 -11.80
N GLY A 90 -10.35 10.62 -12.95
CA GLY A 90 -11.06 10.86 -14.21
C GLY A 90 -11.69 12.26 -14.37
N THR A 91 -11.66 13.12 -13.34
CA THR A 91 -12.42 14.40 -13.36
C THR A 91 -11.57 15.64 -13.66
N ALA A 92 -10.24 15.50 -13.72
CA ALA A 92 -9.37 16.60 -14.11
C ALA A 92 -9.56 16.97 -15.60
N PRO A 93 -9.32 18.23 -16.00
CA PRO A 93 -9.35 18.62 -17.41
C PRO A 93 -8.46 17.72 -18.27
N VAL A 94 -8.91 17.39 -19.48
CA VAL A 94 -8.22 16.46 -20.40
C VAL A 94 -6.77 16.87 -20.69
N SER A 95 -6.48 18.18 -20.66
CA SER A 95 -5.12 18.71 -20.86
C SER A 95 -4.18 18.54 -19.66
N LEU A 96 -4.70 18.13 -18.50
CA LEU A 96 -3.96 17.97 -17.24
C LEU A 96 -3.94 16.54 -16.75
N ILE A 97 -5.00 15.77 -17.05
CA ILE A 97 -5.17 14.43 -16.53
C ILE A 97 -4.05 13.50 -17.01
N ASN A 98 -3.51 12.72 -16.08
CA ASN A 98 -2.59 11.64 -16.39
C ASN A 98 -3.25 10.31 -16.02
N SER A 99 -4.06 9.77 -16.93
CA SER A 99 -4.82 8.54 -16.68
C SER A 99 -3.93 7.34 -16.37
N ALA A 100 -2.72 7.28 -16.94
CA ALA A 100 -1.77 6.21 -16.63
C ALA A 100 -1.35 6.24 -15.16
N PHE A 101 -1.02 7.43 -14.64
CA PHE A 101 -0.70 7.63 -13.23
C PHE A 101 -1.90 7.30 -12.32
N GLU A 102 -3.09 7.80 -12.64
CA GLU A 102 -4.29 7.52 -11.84
C GLU A 102 -4.62 6.04 -11.77
N ASN A 103 -4.46 5.33 -12.90
CA ASN A 103 -4.65 3.88 -12.95
C ASN A 103 -3.60 3.14 -12.11
N THR A 104 -2.33 3.56 -12.13
CA THR A 104 -1.28 2.95 -11.28
C THR A 104 -1.63 3.10 -9.80
N VAL A 105 -1.99 4.30 -9.36
CA VAL A 105 -2.37 4.60 -7.97
C VAL A 105 -3.61 3.81 -7.55
N THR A 106 -4.61 3.74 -8.43
CA THR A 106 -5.85 2.99 -8.20
C THR A 106 -5.57 1.49 -8.06
N ASN A 107 -4.82 0.91 -8.99
CA ASN A 107 -4.48 -0.51 -8.98
C ASN A 107 -3.65 -0.88 -7.75
N GLU A 108 -2.76 0.01 -7.31
CA GLU A 108 -2.00 -0.21 -6.09
C GLU A 108 -2.91 -0.34 -4.86
N LEU A 109 -3.91 0.54 -4.70
CA LEU A 109 -4.88 0.42 -3.61
C LEU A 109 -5.69 -0.88 -3.73
N VAL A 110 -6.14 -1.24 -4.93
CA VAL A 110 -6.87 -2.51 -5.15
C VAL A 110 -6.02 -3.72 -4.76
N ASN A 111 -4.74 -3.75 -5.14
CA ASN A 111 -3.81 -4.84 -4.79
C ASN A 111 -3.54 -4.92 -3.28
N LEU A 112 -3.63 -3.80 -2.55
CA LEU A 112 -3.54 -3.77 -1.09
C LEU A 112 -4.85 -4.18 -0.39
N GLY A 113 -5.89 -4.53 -1.15
CA GLY A 113 -7.17 -5.03 -0.65
C GLY A 113 -8.20 -3.95 -0.36
N PHE A 114 -8.03 -2.75 -0.92
CA PHE A 114 -9.07 -1.73 -0.92
C PHE A 114 -10.08 -2.01 -2.04
N GLU A 115 -11.34 -1.72 -1.78
CA GLU A 115 -12.42 -1.89 -2.75
C GLU A 115 -13.10 -0.56 -3.00
N PHE A 116 -13.52 -0.29 -4.24
CA PHE A 116 -14.36 0.86 -4.51
C PHE A 116 -15.70 0.74 -3.78
N CYS A 117 -16.18 1.86 -3.24
CA CYS A 117 -17.50 1.95 -2.66
C CYS A 117 -18.54 1.68 -3.76
N LYS A 118 -19.37 0.65 -3.57
CA LYS A 118 -20.42 0.29 -4.54
C LYS A 118 -21.46 1.42 -4.59
N GLY A 119 -21.75 1.97 -5.77
CA GLY A 119 -22.77 3.00 -5.98
C GLY A 119 -22.24 4.31 -6.56
N GLY A 120 -22.91 5.43 -6.27
CA GLY A 120 -22.60 6.76 -6.85
C GLY A 120 -21.30 7.41 -6.37
N LEU A 121 -20.58 6.80 -5.41
CA LEU A 121 -19.34 7.31 -4.82
C LEU A 121 -18.13 6.56 -5.37
N GLN A 122 -17.89 6.66 -6.69
CA GLN A 122 -16.83 5.94 -7.42
C GLN A 122 -15.39 6.38 -7.08
N SER A 123 -15.21 7.32 -6.16
CA SER A 123 -13.89 7.84 -5.73
C SER A 123 -13.55 7.51 -4.28
N GLU A 124 -14.48 6.85 -3.58
CA GLU A 124 -14.27 6.36 -2.24
C GLU A 124 -13.88 4.89 -2.30
N PHE A 125 -12.84 4.55 -1.57
CA PHE A 125 -12.39 3.20 -1.29
C PHE A 125 -12.78 2.83 0.14
N VAL A 126 -13.19 1.59 0.32
CA VAL A 126 -13.44 1.01 1.63
C VAL A 126 -12.43 -0.10 1.86
N PHE A 127 -11.87 -0.14 3.06
CA PHE A 127 -11.05 -1.24 3.51
C PHE A 127 -11.85 -2.09 4.48
N ASN A 128 -12.39 -3.22 4.01
CA ASN A 128 -13.34 -4.03 4.76
C ASN A 128 -12.69 -4.88 5.87
N LYS A 129 -11.36 -4.96 5.92
CA LYS A 129 -10.64 -5.74 6.94
C LYS A 129 -10.46 -4.92 8.22
N GLN A 130 -11.39 -5.07 9.17
CA GLN A 130 -11.39 -4.32 10.44
C GLN A 130 -10.57 -4.94 11.57
N SER A 131 -9.85 -6.05 11.35
CA SER A 131 -9.10 -6.65 12.45
C SER A 131 -7.96 -5.71 12.90
N PRO A 132 -7.62 -5.68 14.20
CA PRO A 132 -6.57 -4.80 14.72
C PRO A 132 -5.22 -4.97 14.00
N ILE A 133 -4.93 -6.19 13.53
CA ILE A 133 -3.71 -6.51 12.78
C ILE A 133 -3.68 -5.78 11.43
N HIS A 134 -4.78 -5.81 10.67
CA HIS A 134 -4.85 -5.15 9.37
C HIS A 134 -4.80 -3.63 9.51
N LEU A 135 -5.48 -3.07 10.51
CA LEU A 135 -5.42 -1.65 10.81
C LEU A 135 -4.01 -1.22 11.23
N HIS A 136 -3.33 -2.03 12.04
CA HIS A 136 -1.93 -1.78 12.42
C HIS A 136 -1.00 -1.80 11.20
N TRP A 137 -1.05 -2.88 10.42
CA TRP A 137 -0.28 -3.01 9.17
C TRP A 137 -0.48 -1.80 8.26
N LEU A 138 -1.72 -1.38 8.06
CA LEU A 138 -2.02 -0.26 7.18
C LEU A 138 -1.44 1.07 7.68
N VAL A 139 -1.63 1.37 8.97
CA VAL A 139 -1.19 2.64 9.57
C VAL A 139 0.33 2.72 9.67
N TYR A 140 1.00 1.62 9.98
CA TYR A 140 2.43 1.62 10.32
C TYR A 140 3.35 1.12 9.20
N GLU A 141 2.83 0.43 8.19
CA GLU A 141 3.63 -0.07 7.07
C GLU A 141 3.22 0.58 5.75
N VAL A 142 1.92 0.54 5.43
CA VAL A 142 1.42 1.01 4.13
C VAL A 142 1.45 2.53 4.01
N PHE A 143 0.84 3.26 4.95
CA PHE A 143 0.79 4.73 4.89
C PHE A 143 2.17 5.40 4.95
N PRO A 144 3.13 4.95 5.77
CA PRO A 144 4.49 5.46 5.70
C PRO A 144 5.15 5.19 4.35
N GLY A 145 4.87 4.03 3.72
CA GLY A 145 5.30 3.72 2.36
C GLY A 145 4.75 4.71 1.32
N PHE A 146 3.46 5.08 1.41
CA PHE A 146 2.89 6.14 0.56
C PHE A 146 3.56 7.50 0.78
N LYS A 147 3.76 7.91 2.03
CA LYS A 147 4.41 9.19 2.37
C LYS A 147 5.84 9.25 1.82
N LYS A 148 6.62 8.18 1.93
CA LYS A 148 7.98 8.08 1.36
C LYS A 148 7.99 8.25 -0.16
N ARG A 149 6.92 7.83 -0.85
CA ARG A 149 6.75 7.99 -2.30
C ARG A 149 6.16 9.33 -2.70
N GLY A 150 5.97 10.26 -1.75
CA GLY A 150 5.50 11.62 -1.99
C GLY A 150 3.99 11.80 -1.90
N TRP A 151 3.23 10.75 -1.57
CA TRP A 151 1.78 10.88 -1.43
C TRP A 151 1.44 11.71 -0.19
N GLN A 152 0.38 12.50 -0.29
CA GLN A 152 -0.18 13.21 0.86
C GLN A 152 -1.18 12.29 1.54
N VAL A 153 -0.89 11.85 2.77
CA VAL A 153 -1.79 10.99 3.54
C VAL A 153 -2.26 11.73 4.78
N THR A 154 -3.55 12.02 4.84
CA THR A 154 -4.22 12.62 5.99
C THR A 154 -5.10 11.58 6.67
N GLN A 155 -4.95 11.42 7.98
CA GLN A 155 -5.74 10.48 8.78
C GLN A 155 -6.60 11.26 9.77
N THR A 156 -7.90 11.02 9.75
CA THR A 156 -8.85 11.59 10.71
C THR A 156 -9.56 10.46 11.44
N LYS A 157 -9.61 10.55 12.77
CA LYS A 157 -10.44 9.67 13.60
C LYS A 157 -11.70 10.45 13.93
N VAL A 158 -12.86 9.93 13.53
CA VAL A 158 -14.18 10.47 13.91
C VAL A 158 -14.60 9.86 15.24
#